data_AF-A0A7C1RX39-F1
#
_entry.id   AF-A0A7C1RX39-F1
#
_cell.length_a   1.000
_cell.length_b   1.000
_cell.length_c   1.000
_cell.angle_alpha   90.00
_cell.angle_beta   90.00
_cell.angle_gamma   90.00
#
_symmetry.space_group_name_H-M   'P 1'
#
loop_
_entity.id
_entity.type
_entity.pdbx_description
1 polymer ?
#
loop_
_entity_poly.entity_id
_entity_poly.type
_entity_poly.pdbx_seq_one_letter_code
_entity_poly.pdbx_strand_id
1 'polypeptide(L)'
;DMTDTFKRIKNYNVSIKELKDNVLFLRKLVAGGSAHSFGIHVAKMAGMPQQVLHRANKILSKLEQSHGKQETSANLKKATEEEMQLSFFKLDDPLLEEIKEEILHIDIDTLTPVEALMKLNEIKRMLLRNAKSKVS
;
A
#
# COMPACT_ATOMS: atom_id res chain seq x y z
N ASP A 1 17.18 -19.43 19.71
CA ASP A 1 16.06 -20.07 18.99
C ASP A 1 15.56 -21.25 19.82
N MET A 2 14.29 -21.69 19.71
CA MET A 2 13.76 -22.79 20.55
C MET A 2 14.52 -24.11 20.33
N THR A 3 15.03 -24.33 19.12
CA THR A 3 15.87 -25.47 18.76
C THR A 3 17.24 -25.46 19.45
N ASP A 4 17.74 -24.29 19.85
CA ASP A 4 19.04 -24.17 20.56
C ASP A 4 18.87 -24.48 22.05
N THR A 5 17.69 -24.18 22.60
CA THR A 5 17.40 -24.33 24.03
C THR A 5 16.90 -25.75 24.39
N PHE A 6 16.18 -26.41 23.48
CA PHE A 6 15.54 -27.71 23.76
C PHE A 6 15.98 -28.80 22.77
N LYS A 7 16.76 -29.78 23.26
CA LYS A 7 17.30 -30.90 22.46
C LYS A 7 16.26 -31.76 21.74
N ARG A 8 15.00 -31.77 22.19
CA ARG A 8 13.91 -32.55 21.58
C ARG A 8 13.12 -31.77 20.51
N ILE A 9 13.42 -30.50 20.30
CA ILE A 9 12.73 -29.65 19.32
C ILE A 9 13.58 -29.57 18.04
N LYS A 10 12.94 -29.77 16.89
CA LYS A 10 13.56 -29.64 15.56
C LYS A 10 12.66 -28.82 14.65
N ASN A 11 13.22 -27.80 13.99
CA ASN A 11 12.51 -27.00 13.01
C ASN A 11 12.53 -27.66 11.64
N TYR A 12 11.38 -27.64 10.97
CA TYR A 12 11.23 -28.03 9.57
C TYR A 12 10.36 -27.00 8.85
N ASN A 13 10.64 -26.78 7.57
CA ASN A 13 9.86 -25.93 6.68
C ASN A 13 9.50 -26.68 5.39
N VAL A 14 8.57 -26.12 4.62
CA VAL A 14 8.22 -26.64 3.29
C VAL A 14 9.10 -25.96 2.24
N SER A 15 9.72 -26.76 1.38
CA SER A 15 10.57 -26.30 0.29
C SER A 15 9.78 -25.53 -0.76
N ILE A 16 10.38 -24.43 -1.22
CA ILE A 16 9.76 -23.44 -2.09
C ILE A 16 10.74 -23.09 -3.20
N LYS A 17 10.22 -22.81 -4.40
CA LYS A 17 10.96 -22.27 -5.53
C LYS A 17 10.36 -20.95 -5.97
N GLU A 18 11.15 -19.89 -5.91
CA GLU A 18 10.76 -18.56 -6.37
C GLU A 18 11.03 -18.42 -7.87
N LEU A 19 9.99 -18.07 -8.61
CA LEU A 19 10.10 -17.45 -9.93
C LEU A 19 9.67 -15.99 -9.78
N LYS A 20 10.27 -15.08 -10.55
CA LYS A 20 10.06 -13.62 -10.51
C LYS A 20 8.79 -13.13 -9.80
N ASP A 21 7.62 -13.54 -10.28
CA ASP A 21 6.32 -13.10 -9.77
C ASP A 21 5.50 -14.16 -9.04
N ASN A 22 5.98 -15.41 -9.01
CA ASN A 22 5.23 -16.60 -8.58
C ASN A 22 6.06 -17.49 -7.66
N VAL A 23 5.40 -18.02 -6.63
CA VAL A 23 6.01 -18.91 -5.64
C VAL A 23 5.46 -20.32 -5.87
N LEU A 24 6.35 -21.29 -6.10
CA LEU A 24 5.98 -22.69 -6.27
C LEU A 24 6.31 -23.48 -4.99
N PHE A 25 5.29 -24.05 -4.36
CA PHE A 25 5.45 -24.93 -3.20
C PHE A 25 5.78 -26.36 -3.65
N LEU A 26 6.98 -26.84 -3.32
CA LEU A 26 7.50 -28.14 -3.76
C LEU A 26 6.98 -29.31 -2.91
N ARG A 27 6.12 -29.06 -1.91
CA ARG A 27 5.51 -30.05 -1.00
C ARG A 27 6.52 -30.99 -0.32
N LYS A 28 7.77 -30.55 -0.19
CA LYS A 28 8.86 -31.30 0.42
C LYS A 28 9.23 -30.66 1.75
N LEU A 29 9.30 -31.45 2.83
CA LEU A 29 9.80 -30.98 4.12
C LEU A 29 11.32 -30.92 4.12
N VAL A 30 11.88 -29.83 4.64
CA VAL A 30 13.34 -29.59 4.77
C VAL A 30 13.62 -29.13 6.19
N ALA A 31 14.73 -29.57 6.76
CA ALA A 31 15.14 -29.14 8.09
C ALA A 31 15.55 -27.65 8.11
N GLY A 32 15.19 -26.94 9.18
CA GLY A 32 15.51 -25.53 9.37
C GLY A 32 14.28 -24.64 9.56
N GLY A 33 14.52 -23.39 9.97
CA GLY A 33 13.50 -22.35 10.04
C GLY A 33 13.09 -21.82 8.66
N SER A 34 11.97 -21.12 8.57
CA SER A 34 11.61 -20.40 7.34
C SER A 34 12.42 -19.11 7.24
N ALA A 35 13.08 -18.87 6.10
CA ALA A 35 13.82 -17.63 5.87
C ALA A 35 12.90 -16.45 5.53
N HIS A 36 11.74 -16.72 4.92
CA HIS A 36 10.81 -15.69 4.45
C HIS A 36 9.36 -16.05 4.78
N SER A 37 8.51 -15.01 4.88
CA SER A 37 7.06 -15.15 5.03
C SER A 37 6.39 -14.95 3.67
N PHE A 38 5.53 -15.90 3.27
CA PHE A 38 4.92 -15.92 1.93
C PHE A 38 3.46 -15.40 1.90
N GLY A 39 2.98 -14.78 2.99
CA GLY A 39 1.58 -14.36 3.12
C GLY A 39 1.09 -13.43 2.00
N ILE A 40 1.89 -12.42 1.63
CA ILE A 40 1.55 -11.48 0.54
C ILE A 40 1.53 -12.21 -0.81
N HIS A 41 2.44 -13.16 -1.03
CA HIS A 41 2.48 -13.98 -2.24
C HIS A 41 1.23 -14.88 -2.36
N VAL A 42 0.79 -15.48 -1.25
CA VAL A 42 -0.45 -16.27 -1.21
C VAL A 42 -1.67 -15.37 -1.46
N ALA A 43 -1.72 -14.17 -0.89
CA ALA A 43 -2.78 -13.20 -1.17
C ALA A 43 -2.84 -12.79 -2.65
N LYS A 44 -1.67 -12.61 -3.31
CA LYS A 44 -1.59 -12.36 -4.75
C LYS A 44 -2.16 -13.53 -5.55
N MET A 45 -1.80 -14.76 -5.20
CA MET A 45 -2.34 -15.97 -5.85
C MET A 45 -3.85 -16.13 -5.63
N ALA A 46 -4.38 -15.68 -4.49
CA ALA A 46 -5.81 -15.68 -4.19
C ALA A 46 -6.59 -14.58 -4.95
N GLY A 47 -5.92 -13.76 -5.77
CA GLY A 47 -6.57 -12.71 -6.57
C GLY A 47 -6.94 -11.45 -5.76
N MET A 48 -6.25 -11.19 -4.65
CA MET A 48 -6.50 -9.98 -3.86
C MET A 48 -6.22 -8.70 -4.67
N PRO A 49 -6.97 -7.61 -4.43
CA PRO A 49 -6.78 -6.35 -5.15
C PRO A 49 -5.36 -5.79 -5.04
N GLN A 50 -4.83 -5.24 -6.14
CA GLN A 50 -3.46 -4.71 -6.19
C GLN A 50 -3.21 -3.59 -5.16
N GLN A 51 -4.21 -2.76 -4.88
CA GLN A 51 -4.11 -1.70 -3.86
C GLN A 51 -3.85 -2.28 -2.46
N VAL A 52 -4.45 -3.42 -2.12
CA VAL A 52 -4.25 -4.12 -0.84
C VAL A 52 -2.85 -4.71 -0.77
N LEU A 53 -2.40 -5.37 -1.84
CA LEU A 53 -1.05 -5.94 -1.93
C LEU A 53 0.03 -4.86 -1.80
N HIS A 54 -0.16 -3.71 -2.46
CA HIS A 54 0.78 -2.59 -2.37
C HIS A 54 0.89 -2.04 -0.94
N ARG A 55 -0.25 -1.83 -0.27
CA ARG A 55 -0.28 -1.39 1.13
C ARG A 55 0.39 -2.40 2.06
N ALA A 56 0.12 -3.69 1.89
CA ALA A 56 0.73 -4.74 2.69
C ALA A 56 2.26 -4.74 2.56
N ASN A 57 2.78 -4.58 1.34
CA ASN A 57 4.23 -4.46 1.11
C ASN A 57 4.82 -3.21 1.79
N LYS A 58 4.15 -2.05 1.71
CA LYS A 58 4.60 -0.82 2.39
C LYS A 58 4.71 -1.01 3.91
N ILE A 59 3.72 -1.68 4.51
CA ILE A 59 3.71 -1.97 5.94
C ILE A 59 4.80 -2.99 6.30
N LEU A 60 4.99 -4.03 5.48
CA LEU A 60 6.05 -5.02 5.67
C LEU A 60 7.43 -4.34 5.68
N SER A 61 7.72 -3.46 4.73
CA SER A 61 8.99 -2.72 4.70
C SER A 61 9.19 -1.85 5.95
N LYS A 62 8.14 -1.20 6.46
CA LYS A 62 8.21 -0.45 7.73
C LYS A 62 8.50 -1.38 8.92
N LEU A 63 7.84 -2.54 8.98
CA LEU A 63 8.02 -3.53 10.05
C LEU A 63 9.42 -4.15 10.04
N GLU A 64 9.95 -4.52 8.88
CA GLU A 64 11.31 -5.07 8.73
C GLU A 64 12.38 -4.06 9.16
N GLN A 65 12.19 -2.78 8.81
CA GLN A 65 13.06 -1.70 9.29
C GLN A 65 12.98 -1.50 10.80
N SER A 66 11.78 -1.63 11.39
CA SER A 66 11.59 -1.54 12.85
C SER A 66 12.07 -2.77 13.61
N HIS A 67 12.13 -3.95 13.00
CA HIS A 67 12.68 -5.13 13.67
C HIS A 67 14.21 -5.05 13.88
N GLY A 68 14.91 -4.17 13.13
CA GLY A 68 16.33 -3.88 13.33
C GLY A 68 16.64 -2.84 14.41
N LYS A 69 15.63 -2.08 14.89
CA LYS A 69 15.77 -1.08 15.96
C LYS A 69 14.58 -1.24 16.89
N GLN A 70 14.77 -1.73 18.11
CA GLN A 70 13.74 -1.90 19.14
C GLN A 70 12.85 -0.64 19.33
N GLU A 71 11.91 -0.43 18.44
CA GLU A 71 10.94 0.66 18.43
C GLU A 71 9.57 -0.01 18.48
N THR A 72 8.97 0.11 19.65
CA THR A 72 7.75 -0.57 20.06
C THR A 72 6.61 -0.45 19.04
N SER A 73 5.88 -1.54 18.85
CA SER A 73 4.71 -1.67 17.96
C SER A 73 3.57 -0.65 18.25
N ALA A 74 3.67 0.12 19.33
CA ALA A 74 2.74 1.19 19.68
C ALA A 74 2.88 2.44 18.77
N ASN A 75 4.10 2.82 18.39
CA ASN A 75 4.32 3.98 17.51
C ASN A 75 3.89 3.72 16.06
N LEU A 76 4.03 2.47 15.61
CA LEU A 76 3.62 2.04 14.27
C LEU A 76 2.10 1.95 14.12
N LYS A 77 1.38 1.49 15.16
CA LYS A 77 -0.10 1.50 15.17
C LYS A 77 -0.64 2.91 15.02
N LYS A 78 -0.09 3.87 15.77
CA LYS A 78 -0.41 5.31 15.62
C LYS A 78 -0.16 5.81 14.20
N ALA A 79 1.01 5.54 13.61
CA ALA A 79 1.30 5.98 12.25
C ALA A 79 0.40 5.31 11.18
N THR A 80 -0.04 4.06 11.39
CA THR A 80 -0.98 3.38 10.49
C THR A 80 -2.44 3.76 10.70
N GLU A 81 -2.86 4.06 11.94
CA GLU A 81 -4.17 4.64 12.25
C GLU A 81 -4.25 6.07 11.73
N GLU A 82 -3.19 6.86 11.85
CA GLU A 82 -3.06 8.20 11.26
C GLU A 82 -3.06 8.13 9.73
N GLU A 83 -2.37 7.19 9.07
CA GLU A 83 -2.49 7.00 7.61
C GLU A 83 -3.89 6.52 7.18
N MET A 84 -4.58 5.71 8.00
CA MET A 84 -5.94 5.23 7.72
C MET A 84 -6.98 6.33 7.95
N GLN A 85 -6.83 7.12 9.02
CA GLN A 85 -7.58 8.35 9.27
C GLN A 85 -7.31 9.37 8.17
N LEU A 86 -6.07 9.58 7.74
CA LEU A 86 -5.76 10.48 6.63
C LEU A 86 -6.42 10.02 5.33
N SER A 87 -6.56 8.71 5.10
CA SER A 87 -7.34 8.19 3.95
C SER A 87 -8.86 8.38 4.10
N PHE A 88 -9.37 8.45 5.33
CA PHE A 88 -10.78 8.68 5.66
C PHE A 88 -11.12 10.19 5.80
N PHE A 89 -10.13 11.04 6.10
CA PHE A 89 -10.22 12.51 6.17
C PHE A 89 -9.76 13.19 4.87
N LYS A 90 -9.37 12.43 3.83
CA LYS A 90 -9.34 12.95 2.45
C LYS A 90 -10.74 13.22 1.88
N LEU A 91 -11.80 13.10 2.69
CA LEU A 91 -13.12 13.60 2.34
C LEU A 91 -13.16 15.14 2.25
N ASP A 92 -12.23 15.87 2.87
CA ASP A 92 -12.25 17.34 2.94
C ASP A 92 -10.96 17.99 2.37
N ASP A 93 -10.47 17.57 1.20
CA ASP A 93 -9.42 18.38 0.51
C ASP A 93 -10.13 19.62 -0.08
N PRO A 94 -9.91 20.84 0.45
CA PRO A 94 -10.68 22.02 0.04
C PRO A 94 -10.59 22.29 -1.46
N LEU A 95 -9.47 21.87 -2.09
CA LEU A 95 -9.31 21.96 -3.53
C LEU A 95 -10.21 20.96 -4.28
N LEU A 96 -10.39 19.74 -3.75
CA LEU A 96 -11.31 18.78 -4.38
C LEU A 96 -12.76 19.25 -4.24
N GLU A 97 -13.12 19.86 -3.12
CA GLU A 97 -14.47 20.41 -2.93
C GLU A 97 -14.71 21.61 -3.86
N GLU A 98 -13.71 22.49 -4.01
CA GLU A 98 -13.74 23.60 -4.98
C GLU A 98 -13.90 23.09 -6.43
N ILE A 99 -13.10 22.11 -6.85
CA ILE A 99 -13.19 21.52 -8.20
C ILE A 99 -14.54 20.81 -8.40
N LYS A 100 -15.05 20.13 -7.38
CA LYS A 100 -16.35 19.43 -7.43
C LYS A 100 -17.49 20.43 -7.60
N GLU A 101 -17.51 21.50 -6.81
CA GLU A 101 -18.49 22.59 -6.95
C GLU A 101 -18.42 23.23 -8.33
N GLU A 102 -17.21 23.47 -8.87
CA GLU A 102 -17.03 24.03 -10.20
C GLU A 102 -17.59 23.10 -11.30
N ILE A 103 -17.33 21.79 -11.22
CA ILE A 103 -17.87 20.81 -12.18
C ILE A 103 -19.40 20.72 -12.12
N LEU A 104 -20.00 20.80 -10.93
CA LEU A 104 -21.45 20.72 -10.76
C LEU A 104 -22.19 21.94 -11.31
N HIS A 105 -21.55 23.11 -11.34
CA HIS A 105 -22.12 24.35 -11.88
C HIS A 105 -21.89 24.54 -13.38
N ILE A 106 -21.05 23.70 -14.00
CA ILE A 106 -20.77 23.73 -15.43
C ILE A 106 -21.96 23.12 -16.19
N ASP A 107 -22.59 23.93 -17.03
CA ASP A 107 -23.60 23.48 -17.98
C ASP A 107 -22.93 23.03 -19.29
N ILE A 108 -22.93 21.71 -19.50
CA ILE A 108 -22.25 21.06 -20.63
C ILE A 108 -22.92 21.41 -21.96
N ASP A 109 -24.23 21.67 -21.97
CA ASP A 109 -25.00 21.86 -23.20
C ASP A 109 -24.82 23.27 -23.80
N THR A 110 -24.27 24.21 -23.02
CA THR A 110 -24.06 25.60 -23.44
C THR A 110 -22.60 25.96 -23.70
N LEU A 111 -21.67 25.07 -23.38
CA LEU A 111 -20.23 25.30 -23.56
C LEU A 111 -19.79 25.16 -25.01
N THR A 112 -18.97 26.11 -25.47
CA THR A 112 -18.24 25.93 -26.72
C THR A 112 -17.09 24.93 -26.51
N PRO A 113 -16.67 24.19 -27.56
CA PRO A 113 -15.57 23.23 -27.46
C PRO A 113 -14.26 23.84 -26.92
N VAL A 114 -14.02 25.12 -27.22
CA VAL A 114 -12.83 25.84 -26.75
C VAL A 114 -12.92 26.14 -25.26
N GLU A 115 -14.07 26.59 -24.76
CA GLU A 115 -14.29 26.86 -23.34
C GLU A 115 -14.19 25.58 -22.50
N ALA A 116 -14.74 24.47 -22.98
CA ALA A 116 -14.61 23.17 -22.33
C ALA A 116 -13.14 22.74 -22.19
N LEU A 117 -12.35 22.91 -23.25
CA LEU A 117 -10.90 22.64 -23.23
C LEU A 117 -10.15 23.57 -22.27
N MET A 118 -10.51 24.85 -22.21
CA MET A 118 -9.93 25.82 -21.29
C MET A 118 -10.22 25.46 -19.84
N LYS A 119 -11.47 25.11 -19.52
CA LYS A 119 -11.90 24.66 -18.18
C LYS A 119 -11.20 23.38 -17.75
N LEU A 120 -11.07 22.40 -18.63
CA LEU A 120 -10.34 21.17 -18.34
C LEU A 120 -8.86 21.43 -18.05
N ASN A 121 -8.24 22.35 -18.78
CA ASN A 121 -6.85 22.73 -18.57
C ASN A 121 -6.64 23.46 -17.24
N GLU A 122 -7.61 24.30 -16.82
CA GLU A 122 -7.63 24.99 -15.53
C GLU A 122 -7.65 23.98 -14.36
N ILE A 123 -8.60 23.05 -14.37
CA ILE A 123 -8.70 21.96 -13.38
C ILE A 123 -7.41 21.14 -13.31
N LYS A 124 -6.84 20.78 -14.48
CA LYS A 124 -5.58 20.04 -14.55
C LYS A 124 -4.41 20.81 -13.92
N ARG A 125 -4.33 22.13 -14.13
CA ARG A 125 -3.29 22.98 -13.53
C ARG A 125 -3.44 23.07 -12.01
N MET A 126 -4.67 23.21 -11.52
CA MET A 126 -4.97 23.22 -10.09
C MET A 126 -4.46 21.94 -9.40
N LEU A 127 -4.74 20.77 -9.99
CA LEU A 127 -4.28 19.47 -9.48
C LEU A 127 -2.75 19.34 -9.52
N LEU A 128 -2.11 19.76 -10.61
CA LEU A 128 -0.65 19.69 -10.75
C LEU A 128 0.10 20.63 -9.80
N ARG A 129 -0.47 21.79 -9.48
CA ARG A 129 0.12 22.75 -8.53
C ARG A 129 0.09 22.19 -7.10
N ASN A 130 -1.03 21.60 -6.69
CA ASN A 130 -1.17 20.96 -5.37
C ASN A 130 -0.30 19.69 -5.24
N ALA A 131 -0.12 18.94 -6.34
CA ALA A 131 0.80 17.79 -6.36
C ALA A 131 2.27 18.21 -6.14
N LYS A 132 2.69 19.40 -6.59
CA LYS A 132 4.05 19.92 -6.35
C LYS A 132 4.24 20.48 -4.95
N SER A 133 3.22 21.10 -4.35
CA SER A 133 3.30 21.63 -2.97
C SER A 133 3.31 20.56 -1.89
N LYS A 134 2.87 19.33 -2.18
CA LYS A 134 2.93 18.19 -1.24
C LYS A 134 4.28 17.43 -1.29
N VAL A 135 5.20 17.82 -2.18
CA VAL A 135 6.50 17.12 -2.44
C VAL A 135 7.73 17.97 -2.02
N SER A 136 7.53 19.24 -1.64
CA SER A 136 8.51 20.06 -0.90
C SER A 136 8.15 20.09 0.58
#